data_AF-A0AAX2IET8-F1
#
_entry.id   AF-A0AAX2IET8-F1
#
_cell.length_a   1.000
_cell.length_b   1.000
_cell.length_c   1.000
_cell.angle_alpha   90.00
_cell.angle_beta   90.00
_cell.angle_gamma   90.00
#
_symmetry.space_group_name_H-M   'P 1'
#
loop_
_entity.id
_entity.type
_entity.pdbx_description
1 polymer ?
#
loop_
_entity_poly.entity_id
_entity_poly.type
_entity_poly.pdbx_seq_one_letter_code
_entity_poly.pdbx_strand_id
1 'polypeptide(L)'
;MPVVRNPQFYFKEGFCWTDVNSTYLKSRLKKNGVFDVLSMSLFTLVSSLPDWYYVCLINSRLISLYVDNFINNTSHFQINDARQLPIIIPNKTTLDKFEKLFKQAVQIKKRYSNEVELDNIQQEIDILVNELYAI
;
A
#
# COMPACT_ATOMS: atom_id res chain seq x y z
N MET A 1 -31.55 4.47 -13.84
CA MET A 1 -30.65 5.51 -13.30
C MET A 1 -29.42 4.83 -12.72
N PRO A 2 -28.20 5.35 -12.92
CA PRO A 2 -27.01 4.83 -12.24
C PRO A 2 -27.17 5.02 -10.73
N VAL A 3 -26.96 3.95 -9.96
CA VAL A 3 -27.06 3.98 -8.50
C VAL A 3 -25.71 4.39 -7.94
N VAL A 4 -25.67 5.53 -7.26
CA VAL A 4 -24.49 5.97 -6.51
C VAL A 4 -24.34 5.06 -5.29
N ARG A 5 -23.22 4.34 -5.21
CA ARG A 5 -22.92 3.45 -4.08
C ARG A 5 -22.02 4.16 -3.09
N ASN A 6 -22.28 3.94 -1.79
CA ASN A 6 -21.40 4.38 -0.70
C ASN A 6 -21.05 5.89 -0.67
N PRO A 7 -21.99 6.82 -0.94
CA PRO A 7 -21.69 8.26 -0.99
C PRO A 7 -21.15 8.82 0.33
N GLN A 8 -21.45 8.18 1.48
CA GLN A 8 -20.97 8.57 2.80
C GLN A 8 -19.46 8.44 3.00
N PHE A 9 -18.77 7.76 2.07
CA PHE A 9 -17.32 7.62 2.09
C PHE A 9 -16.62 8.52 1.07
N TYR A 10 -17.35 9.19 0.18
CA TYR A 10 -16.75 10.13 -0.75
C TYR A 10 -16.05 11.26 -0.02
N PHE A 11 -14.97 11.76 -0.63
CA PHE A 11 -14.13 12.81 -0.08
C PHE A 11 -13.42 12.49 1.24
N LYS A 12 -13.39 11.21 1.65
CA LYS A 12 -12.48 10.73 2.69
C LYS A 12 -11.12 10.41 2.07
N GLU A 13 -10.05 10.76 2.79
CA GLU A 13 -8.70 10.33 2.45
C GLU A 13 -8.48 8.89 2.90
N GLY A 14 -7.60 8.18 2.20
CA GLY A 14 -7.30 6.78 2.47
C GLY A 14 -6.11 6.31 1.63
N PHE A 15 -6.12 5.03 1.25
CA PHE A 15 -5.16 4.47 0.31
C PHE A 15 -5.82 3.58 -0.72
N CYS A 16 -5.09 3.25 -1.78
CA CYS A 16 -5.53 2.32 -2.81
C CYS A 16 -4.34 1.64 -3.49
N TRP A 17 -4.61 0.51 -4.15
CA TRP A 17 -3.69 -0.12 -5.08
C TRP A 17 -4.13 0.10 -6.53
N THR A 18 -3.25 -0.23 -7.46
CA THR A 18 -3.59 -0.37 -8.87
C THR A 18 -4.23 -1.74 -9.07
N ASP A 19 -5.45 -1.79 -9.61
CA ASP A 19 -6.21 -3.04 -9.82
C ASP A 19 -5.49 -3.97 -10.82
N VAL A 20 -5.02 -3.41 -11.94
CA VAL A 20 -4.31 -4.16 -12.99
C VAL A 20 -2.81 -3.89 -12.89
N ASN A 21 -2.05 -4.88 -12.45
CA ASN A 21 -0.60 -4.78 -12.28
C ASN A 21 0.15 -5.57 -13.35
N SER A 22 1.32 -5.07 -13.76
CA SER A 22 2.19 -5.74 -14.75
C SER A 22 3.26 -6.63 -14.13
N THR A 23 3.77 -6.29 -12.95
CA THR A 23 4.91 -7.02 -12.34
C THR A 23 4.82 -7.06 -10.82
N TYR A 24 4.78 -5.90 -10.16
CA TYR A 24 4.67 -5.81 -8.71
C TYR A 24 3.42 -5.03 -8.33
N LEU A 25 2.83 -5.38 -7.20
CA LEU A 25 1.72 -4.62 -6.64
C LEU A 25 2.20 -3.20 -6.33
N LYS A 26 1.39 -2.22 -6.69
CA LYS A 26 1.66 -0.82 -6.36
C LYS A 26 0.48 -0.19 -5.64
N SER A 27 0.78 0.41 -4.49
CA SER A 27 -0.15 1.09 -3.59
C SER A 27 0.27 2.54 -3.38
N ARG A 28 -0.70 3.39 -3.09
CA ARG A 28 -0.53 4.83 -2.88
C ARG A 28 -1.56 5.39 -1.91
N LEU A 29 -1.19 6.45 -1.22
CA LEU A 29 -2.17 7.30 -0.54
C LEU A 29 -3.09 7.96 -1.56
N LYS A 30 -4.36 8.06 -1.19
CA LYS A 30 -5.40 8.66 -2.01
C LYS A 30 -6.01 9.84 -1.27
N LYS A 31 -5.97 11.00 -1.93
CA LYS A 31 -6.62 12.22 -1.45
C LYS A 31 -8.14 12.10 -1.51
N ASN A 32 -8.82 13.07 -0.92
CA ASN A 32 -10.25 13.19 -0.98
C ASN A 32 -10.77 13.19 -2.43
N GLY A 33 -11.80 12.40 -2.70
CA GLY A 33 -12.46 12.37 -3.99
C GLY A 33 -13.56 11.32 -4.05
N VAL A 34 -14.15 11.20 -5.23
CA VAL A 34 -15.07 10.10 -5.57
C VAL A 34 -14.26 8.90 -6.04
N PHE A 35 -14.77 7.70 -5.82
CA PHE A 35 -14.09 6.47 -6.17
C PHE A 35 -15.07 5.40 -6.63
N ASP A 36 -14.56 4.47 -7.44
CA ASP A 36 -15.29 3.35 -7.99
C ASP A 36 -14.53 2.03 -7.76
N VAL A 37 -14.92 0.96 -8.46
CA VAL A 37 -14.31 -0.36 -8.29
C VAL A 37 -12.87 -0.41 -8.82
N LEU A 38 -12.53 0.30 -9.91
CA LEU A 38 -11.20 0.24 -10.52
C LEU A 38 -10.21 1.21 -9.87
N SER A 39 -10.72 2.24 -9.20
CA SER A 39 -9.95 3.15 -8.35
C SER A 39 -10.56 3.18 -6.97
N MET A 40 -10.57 2.05 -6.28
CA MET A 40 -11.17 1.93 -4.95
C MET A 40 -10.48 2.80 -3.90
N SER A 41 -11.08 2.91 -2.72
CA SER A 41 -10.52 3.64 -1.59
C SER A 41 -10.72 2.84 -0.32
N LEU A 42 -9.63 2.65 0.40
CA LEU A 42 -9.58 1.88 1.62
C LEU A 42 -9.24 2.82 2.76
N PHE A 43 -9.88 2.55 3.90
CA PHE A 43 -9.81 3.39 5.07
C PHE A 43 -9.42 2.48 6.23
N THR A 44 -8.32 2.81 6.90
CA THR A 44 -7.91 2.04 8.06
C THR A 44 -8.90 2.23 9.22
N LEU A 45 -9.31 1.13 9.84
CA LEU A 45 -10.18 1.13 11.03
C LEU A 45 -9.39 0.98 12.34
N VAL A 46 -8.13 0.53 12.25
CA VAL A 46 -7.25 0.31 13.40
C VAL A 46 -6.46 1.58 13.70
N SER A 47 -6.75 2.26 14.80
CA SER A 47 -6.14 3.57 15.13
C SER A 47 -4.61 3.54 15.32
N SER A 48 -4.04 2.38 15.65
CA SER A 48 -2.59 2.21 15.80
C SER A 48 -1.84 2.03 14.47
N LEU A 49 -2.56 1.82 13.36
CA LEU A 49 -1.97 1.65 12.05
C LEU A 49 -2.45 2.77 11.12
N PRO A 50 -1.54 3.60 10.59
CA PRO A 50 -1.92 4.62 9.62
C PRO A 50 -1.99 4.03 8.20
N ASP A 51 -2.76 4.66 7.31
CA ASP A 51 -2.93 4.21 5.92
C ASP A 51 -1.58 4.05 5.17
N TRP A 52 -0.60 4.90 5.47
CA TRP A 52 0.72 4.82 4.83
C TRP A 52 1.48 3.54 5.17
N TYR A 53 1.16 2.87 6.29
CA TYR A 53 1.78 1.60 6.66
C TYR A 53 1.39 0.50 5.66
N TYR A 54 0.10 0.42 5.30
CA TYR A 54 -0.38 -0.49 4.28
C TYR A 54 0.23 -0.20 2.90
N VAL A 55 0.45 1.08 2.60
CA VAL A 55 1.16 1.49 1.38
C VAL A 55 2.59 0.95 1.37
N CYS A 56 3.33 1.02 2.48
CA CYS A 56 4.66 0.43 2.59
C CYS A 56 4.64 -1.09 2.42
N LEU A 57 3.74 -1.79 3.12
CA LEU A 57 3.63 -3.25 3.04
C LEU A 57 3.28 -3.73 1.63
N ILE A 58 2.22 -3.19 1.02
CA ILE A 58 1.74 -3.64 -0.29
C ILE A 58 2.77 -3.35 -1.39
N ASN A 59 3.54 -2.26 -1.27
CA ASN A 59 4.62 -1.95 -2.22
C ASN A 59 5.87 -2.82 -2.05
N SER A 60 5.95 -3.65 -1.02
CA SER A 60 7.10 -4.52 -0.80
C SER A 60 7.15 -5.68 -1.79
N ARG A 61 8.36 -6.13 -2.07
CA ARG A 61 8.61 -7.32 -2.91
C ARG A 61 7.99 -8.56 -2.28
N LEU A 62 8.08 -8.71 -0.95
CA LEU A 62 7.53 -9.86 -0.24
C LEU A 62 6.02 -10.02 -0.49
N ILE A 63 5.24 -8.97 -0.28
CA ILE A 63 3.78 -9.02 -0.47
C ILE A 63 3.42 -9.28 -1.93
N SER A 64 4.13 -8.66 -2.88
CA SER A 64 3.87 -8.92 -4.30
C SER A 64 4.14 -10.37 -4.68
N LEU A 65 5.26 -10.95 -4.22
CA LEU A 65 5.58 -12.35 -4.46
C LEU A 65 4.59 -13.28 -3.76
N TYR A 66 4.17 -12.95 -2.54
CA TYR A 66 3.20 -13.74 -1.81
C TYR A 66 1.86 -13.82 -2.56
N VAL A 67 1.37 -12.68 -3.06
CA VAL A 67 0.14 -12.66 -3.85
C VAL A 67 0.28 -13.49 -5.12
N ASP A 68 1.36 -13.29 -5.88
CA ASP A 68 1.59 -13.98 -7.14
C ASP A 68 1.71 -15.51 -6.97
N ASN A 69 2.36 -15.96 -5.90
CA ASN A 69 2.62 -17.39 -5.68
C ASN A 69 1.50 -18.12 -4.94
N PHE A 70 0.73 -17.44 -4.07
CA PHE A 70 -0.19 -18.11 -3.14
C PHE A 70 -1.65 -17.64 -3.22
N ILE A 71 -1.92 -16.45 -3.76
CA ILE A 71 -3.30 -15.91 -3.81
C ILE A 71 -3.83 -15.91 -5.24
N ASN A 72 -3.17 -15.17 -6.12
CA ASN A 72 -3.65 -14.90 -7.47
C ASN A 72 -2.48 -14.50 -8.38
N ASN A 73 -2.24 -15.28 -9.42
CA ASN A 73 -1.19 -15.08 -10.43
C ASN A 73 -1.69 -14.35 -11.69
N THR A 74 -2.92 -13.81 -11.66
CA THR A 74 -3.46 -12.95 -12.72
C THR A 74 -3.10 -11.49 -12.46
N SER A 75 -3.24 -10.63 -13.47
CA SER A 75 -2.93 -9.20 -13.33
C SER A 75 -3.89 -8.43 -12.43
N HIS A 76 -5.07 -8.97 -12.10
CA HIS A 76 -6.08 -8.28 -11.30
C HIS A 76 -5.89 -8.58 -9.81
N PHE A 77 -5.62 -7.55 -9.00
CA PHE A 77 -5.59 -7.65 -7.55
C PHE A 77 -6.86 -7.05 -6.94
N GLN A 78 -7.82 -7.90 -6.61
CA GLN A 78 -9.14 -7.49 -6.16
C GLN A 78 -9.26 -7.46 -4.63
N ILE A 79 -10.40 -6.95 -4.12
CA ILE A 79 -10.64 -6.86 -2.68
C ILE A 79 -10.62 -8.23 -1.97
N ASN A 80 -11.04 -9.31 -2.65
CA ASN A 80 -11.00 -10.66 -2.06
C ASN A 80 -9.58 -11.20 -1.93
N ASP A 81 -8.67 -10.78 -2.81
CA ASP A 81 -7.25 -11.12 -2.74
C ASP A 81 -6.60 -10.33 -1.61
N ALA A 82 -6.89 -9.04 -1.52
CA ALA A 82 -6.35 -8.16 -0.48
C ALA A 82 -6.73 -8.60 0.94
N ARG A 83 -7.90 -9.22 1.12
CA ARG A 83 -8.35 -9.79 2.41
C ARG A 83 -7.52 -10.98 2.87
N GLN A 84 -6.76 -11.61 1.99
CA GLN A 84 -5.91 -12.77 2.28
C GLN A 84 -4.46 -12.36 2.59
N LEU A 85 -4.12 -11.07 2.51
CA LEU A 85 -2.79 -10.59 2.86
C LEU A 85 -2.51 -10.81 4.35
N PRO A 86 -1.37 -11.42 4.70
CA PRO A 86 -0.91 -11.43 6.07
C PRO A 86 -0.46 -10.01 6.43
N ILE A 87 -1.06 -9.41 7.46
CA ILE A 87 -0.68 -8.07 7.94
C ILE A 87 -0.22 -8.18 9.39
N ILE A 88 1.07 -8.02 9.63
CA ILE A 88 1.65 -7.98 10.98
C ILE A 88 1.48 -6.57 11.56
N ILE A 89 1.06 -6.47 12.82
CA ILE A 89 1.04 -5.21 13.58
C ILE A 89 2.44 -5.00 14.16
N PRO A 90 3.21 -3.99 13.72
CA PRO A 90 4.57 -3.77 14.19
C PRO A 90 4.56 -3.12 15.59
N ASN A 91 5.67 -3.25 16.30
CA ASN A 91 5.91 -2.43 17.48
C ASN A 91 6.20 -0.97 17.07
N LYS A 92 6.15 -0.05 18.05
CA LYS A 92 6.34 1.38 17.80
C LYS A 92 7.68 1.69 17.11
N THR A 93 8.77 1.06 17.56
CA THR A 93 10.11 1.29 17.00
C THR A 93 10.18 0.92 15.52
N THR A 94 9.60 -0.22 15.14
CA THR A 94 9.54 -0.68 13.74
C THR A 94 8.60 0.21 12.92
N LEU A 95 7.47 0.64 13.49
CA LEU A 95 6.56 1.58 12.83
C LEU A 95 7.22 2.94 12.54
N ASP A 96 7.98 3.48 13.50
CA ASP A 96 8.70 4.74 13.34
C ASP A 96 9.77 4.67 12.22
N LYS A 97 10.42 3.51 12.06
CA LYS A 97 11.34 3.26 10.93
C LYS A 97 10.61 3.30 9.59
N PHE A 98 9.48 2.60 9.45
CA PHE A 98 8.66 2.68 8.24
C PHE A 98 8.20 4.11 7.95
N GLU A 99 7.77 4.85 8.99
CA GLU A 99 7.30 6.22 8.83
C GLU A 99 8.39 7.13 8.26
N LYS A 100 9.62 6.99 8.75
CA LYS A 100 10.77 7.75 8.27
C LYS A 100 11.00 7.50 6.77
N LEU A 101 11.07 6.24 6.35
CA LEU A 101 11.28 5.85 4.96
C LEU A 101 10.15 6.35 4.06
N PHE A 102 8.90 6.19 4.51
CA PHE A 102 7.74 6.67 3.79
C PHE A 102 7.77 8.18 3.58
N LYS A 103 8.05 8.95 4.64
CA LYS A 103 8.15 10.41 4.57
C LYS A 103 9.28 10.86 3.64
N GLN A 104 10.43 10.18 3.66
CA GLN A 104 11.54 10.46 2.74
C GLN A 104 11.12 10.22 1.29
N ALA A 105 10.52 9.07 0.97
CA ALA A 105 10.05 8.76 -0.38
C ALA A 105 9.02 9.78 -0.89
N VAL A 106 8.08 10.19 -0.03
CA VAL A 106 7.09 11.22 -0.37
C VAL A 106 7.74 12.58 -0.63
N GLN A 107 8.74 12.98 0.16
CA GLN A 107 9.46 14.23 -0.06
C GLN A 107 10.20 14.24 -1.39
N ILE A 108 10.90 13.15 -1.73
CA ILE A 108 11.60 12.99 -3.00
C ILE A 108 10.60 13.10 -4.16
N LYS A 109 9.52 12.32 -4.14
CA LYS A 109 8.48 12.38 -5.18
C LYS A 109 7.82 13.76 -5.35
N LYS A 110 7.77 14.58 -4.29
CA LYS A 110 7.17 15.93 -4.35
C LYS A 110 8.11 17.01 -4.87
N ARG A 111 9.43 16.90 -4.64
CA ARG A 111 10.41 17.91 -5.05
C ARG A 111 10.90 17.66 -6.47
N TYR A 112 11.66 16.57 -6.63
CA TYR A 112 12.28 16.14 -7.88
C TYR A 112 12.42 14.62 -7.82
N SER A 113 11.88 13.90 -8.80
CA SER A 113 11.93 12.43 -8.80
C SER A 113 13.37 11.96 -8.99
N ASN A 114 14.04 11.59 -7.91
CA ASN A 114 15.34 10.93 -7.94
C ASN A 114 15.13 9.41 -7.83
N GLU A 115 15.20 8.72 -8.96
CA GLU A 115 14.93 7.28 -9.04
C GLU A 115 15.92 6.46 -8.21
N VAL A 116 17.20 6.85 -8.19
CA VAL A 116 18.24 6.14 -7.43
C VAL A 116 17.96 6.18 -5.93
N GLU A 117 17.58 7.34 -5.39
CA GLU A 117 17.21 7.45 -3.97
C GLU A 117 15.93 6.69 -3.64
N LEU A 118 14.94 6.70 -4.54
CA LEU A 118 13.70 5.95 -4.36
C LEU A 118 13.94 4.43 -4.37
N ASP A 119 14.84 3.95 -5.23
CA ASP A 119 15.23 2.54 -5.26
C ASP A 119 15.96 2.12 -3.97
N ASN A 120 16.84 2.96 -3.44
CA ASN A 120 17.47 2.71 -2.14
C ASN A 120 16.44 2.62 -1.01
N ILE A 121 15.46 3.54 -0.98
CA ILE A 121 14.37 3.48 0.02
C ILE A 121 13.52 2.23 -0.18
N GLN A 122 13.23 1.84 -1.42
CA GLN A 122 12.48 0.61 -1.70
C GLN A 122 13.22 -0.63 -1.17
N GLN A 123 14.54 -0.70 -1.34
CA GLN A 123 15.36 -1.79 -0.79
C GLN A 123 15.32 -1.81 0.75
N GLU A 124 15.43 -0.64 1.40
CA GLU A 124 15.32 -0.55 2.86
C GLU A 124 13.94 -0.98 3.38
N ILE A 125 12.85 -0.60 2.68
CA ILE A 125 11.50 -1.06 2.98
C ILE A 125 11.42 -2.59 2.83
N ASP A 126 11.96 -3.16 1.76
CA ASP A 126 11.94 -4.61 1.53
C ASP A 126 12.70 -5.37 2.62
N ILE A 127 13.86 -4.88 3.06
CA ILE A 127 14.63 -5.46 4.18
C ILE A 127 13.80 -5.43 5.46
N LEU A 128 13.22 -4.28 5.79
CA LEU A 128 12.47 -4.10 7.03
C LEU A 128 11.16 -4.93 7.04
N VAL A 129 10.54 -5.11 5.87
CA VAL A 129 9.43 -6.06 5.71
C VAL A 129 9.92 -7.49 5.93
N ASN A 130 11.01 -7.94 5.32
CA ASN A 130 11.50 -9.31 5.55
C ASN A 130 11.81 -9.56 7.04
N GLU A 131 12.46 -8.59 7.71
CA GLU A 131 12.68 -8.65 9.16
C GLU A 131 11.37 -8.77 9.95
N LEU A 132 10.34 -8.01 9.59
CA LEU A 132 9.03 -8.04 10.26
C LEU A 132 8.34 -9.39 10.12
N TYR A 133 8.49 -10.07 8.97
CA TYR A 133 7.92 -11.40 8.70
C TYR A 133 8.86 -12.55 9.07
N ALA A 134 10.06 -12.25 9.59
CA ALA A 134 11.10 -13.21 9.94
C ALA A 134 11.52 -14.12 8.77
N ILE A 135 11.76 -13.51 7.59
CA ILE A 135 12.21 -14.16 6.35
C ILE A 135 13.64 -13.72 6.01
#